data_AF-A0A3B1DFY0-F1
#
_entry.id   AF-A0A3B1DFY0-F1
#
_cell.length_a   1.000
_cell.length_b   1.000
_cell.length_c   1.000
_cell.angle_alpha   90.00
_cell.angle_beta   90.00
_cell.angle_gamma   90.00
#
_symmetry.space_group_name_H-M   'P 1'
#
loop_
_entity.id
_entity.type
_entity.pdbx_description
1 polymer ?
#
loop_
_entity_poly.entity_id
_entity_poly.type
_entity_poly.pdbx_seq_one_letter_code
_entity_poly.pdbx_strand_id
1 'polypeptide(L)'
;MSLHTTKLATLLAVTALAAPALAQVVSPPEPKPAPAAPYVPPAPPPSTPAPRPTEQVPQVDYDPITPRDEQGQIIPLEAPYEYVAMAHNPLITLEVFTKIAPVFYERRQRVEQLIIEHLGVMMEIENGLIDSMRMEDEEAMRETTGKVSVFTSHASLTPFLSADITRSGLVSRNIGTITQKIMQDHQKLVTTTAMGAPTTDDGATGIDQMMQAALNMSISEYEYFYSRLMMDIADQFGAVLPQLALDAETAAVVTPLADQLASEGDLDTRALLIREIFATLDDDTRKQAAILTIELRPEIDTASLMAPIPEGAEAVELDNETRLEIIFQLLDGGTVDTSAFVKK
;
A
#
# COMPACT_ATOMS: atom_id res chain seq x y z
N MET A 1 30.24 -40.85 31.51
CA MET A 1 30.49 -39.52 30.91
C MET A 1 29.26 -38.67 31.24
N SER A 2 29.12 -38.15 32.46
CA SER A 2 29.72 -36.95 33.07
C SER A 2 29.29 -35.61 32.45
N LEU A 3 28.36 -34.93 33.16
CA LEU A 3 28.10 -33.47 33.31
C LEU A 3 27.62 -32.70 32.04
N HIS A 4 26.60 -31.82 32.07
CA HIS A 4 26.24 -30.83 33.09
C HIS A 4 24.73 -30.61 33.26
N THR A 5 24.34 -30.44 34.53
CA THR A 5 23.03 -29.97 35.00
C THR A 5 23.17 -28.48 35.31
N THR A 6 22.40 -27.61 34.67
CA THR A 6 22.39 -26.17 34.97
C THR A 6 21.08 -25.81 35.66
N LYS A 7 21.19 -25.44 36.94
CA LYS A 7 20.10 -24.91 37.76
C LYS A 7 19.91 -23.43 37.40
N LEU A 8 18.72 -23.04 36.96
CA LEU A 8 18.33 -21.63 36.87
C LEU A 8 17.59 -21.27 38.16
N ALA A 9 18.13 -20.29 38.88
CA ALA A 9 17.57 -19.78 40.12
C ALA A 9 16.46 -18.77 39.82
N THR A 10 15.27 -19.05 40.36
CA THR A 10 14.12 -18.15 40.39
C THR A 10 14.40 -17.01 41.37
N LEU A 11 14.50 -15.77 40.89
CA LEU A 11 14.49 -14.58 41.72
C LEU A 11 13.11 -13.91 41.63
N LEU A 12 12.27 -14.17 42.64
CA LEU A 12 11.01 -13.47 42.87
C LEU A 12 11.34 -12.05 43.36
N ALA A 13 11.04 -11.02 42.55
CA ALA A 13 11.00 -9.65 43.02
C ALA A 13 9.57 -9.30 43.44
N VAL A 14 9.37 -9.14 44.75
CA VAL A 14 8.13 -8.67 45.37
C VAL A 14 8.06 -7.15 45.19
N THR A 15 7.19 -6.68 44.30
CA THR A 15 6.82 -5.26 44.23
C THR A 15 5.74 -4.96 45.27
N ALA A 16 6.09 -4.10 46.22
CA ALA A 16 5.22 -3.64 47.28
C ALA A 16 4.11 -2.73 46.73
N LEU A 17 2.85 -3.06 47.05
CA LEU A 17 1.69 -2.21 46.87
C LEU A 17 1.76 -1.03 47.85
N ALA A 18 2.11 0.16 47.35
CA ALA A 18 1.90 1.40 48.09
C ALA A 18 0.47 1.88 47.83
N ALA A 19 -0.38 1.87 48.87
CA ALA A 19 -1.70 2.47 48.82
C ALA A 19 -1.57 4.00 48.70
N PRO A 20 -2.27 4.66 47.76
CA PRO A 20 -2.33 6.11 47.74
C PRO A 20 -3.11 6.59 48.97
N ALA A 21 -2.46 7.37 49.83
CA ALA A 21 -3.12 8.11 50.88
C ALA A 21 -4.05 9.15 50.25
N LEU A 22 -5.36 8.93 50.34
CA LEU A 22 -6.37 9.90 49.97
C LEU A 22 -6.36 11.04 51.00
N ALA A 23 -5.57 12.08 50.73
CA ALA A 23 -5.73 13.35 51.41
C ALA A 23 -7.10 13.93 51.02
N GLN A 24 -8.03 14.00 51.98
CA GLN A 24 -9.28 14.74 51.82
C GLN A 24 -8.95 16.22 51.68
N VAL A 25 -8.86 16.70 50.44
CA VAL A 25 -8.87 18.13 50.14
C VAL A 25 -10.29 18.62 50.42
N VAL A 26 -10.47 19.28 51.55
CA VAL A 26 -11.70 20.03 51.85
C VAL A 26 -11.76 21.18 50.85
N SER A 27 -12.62 21.05 49.84
CA SER A 27 -12.86 22.12 48.88
C SER A 27 -13.45 23.33 49.61
N PRO A 28 -12.92 24.55 49.40
CA PRO A 28 -13.50 25.76 49.97
C PRO A 28 -14.97 25.90 49.53
N PRO A 29 -15.84 26.49 50.37
CA PRO A 29 -17.25 26.65 50.05
C PRO A 29 -17.43 27.38 48.72
N GLU A 30 -18.25 26.80 47.84
CA GLU A 30 -18.53 27.36 46.53
C GLU A 30 -19.04 28.81 46.65
N PRO A 31 -18.45 29.78 45.92
CA PRO A 31 -18.95 31.13 45.90
C PRO A 31 -20.40 31.13 45.40
N LYS A 32 -21.27 31.84 46.13
CA LYS A 32 -22.70 31.99 45.82
C LYS A 32 -22.89 32.28 44.32
N PRO A 33 -23.70 31.48 43.60
CA PRO A 33 -23.89 31.66 42.15
C PRO A 33 -24.28 33.09 41.84
N ALA A 34 -23.54 33.72 40.92
CA ALA A 34 -23.91 35.00 40.38
C ALA A 34 -25.31 34.90 39.74
N PRO A 35 -26.16 35.94 39.85
CA PRO A 35 -27.46 35.94 39.20
C PRO A 35 -27.30 35.63 37.71
N ALA A 36 -28.05 34.63 37.23
CA ALA A 36 -28.00 34.19 35.85
C ALA A 36 -28.21 35.37 34.91
N ALA A 37 -27.30 35.54 33.94
CA ALA A 37 -27.46 36.53 32.90
C ALA A 37 -28.81 36.32 32.18
N PRO A 38 -29.51 37.39 31.76
CA PRO A 38 -30.75 37.26 31.01
C PRO A 38 -30.52 36.37 29.78
N TYR A 39 -31.35 35.33 29.65
CA TYR A 39 -31.30 34.40 28.53
C TYR A 39 -31.52 35.17 27.22
N VAL A 40 -30.47 35.22 26.39
CA VAL A 40 -30.59 35.67 25.00
C VAL A 40 -30.80 34.40 24.17
N PRO A 41 -31.95 34.26 23.48
CA PRO A 41 -32.15 33.13 22.58
C PRO A 41 -31.01 33.07 21.56
N PRO A 42 -30.38 31.91 21.32
CA PRO A 42 -29.39 31.78 20.27
C PRO A 42 -30.02 32.21 18.94
N ALA A 43 -29.25 32.93 18.11
CA ALA A 43 -29.69 33.31 16.78
C ALA A 43 -30.18 32.06 16.02
N PRO A 44 -31.27 32.15 15.24
CA PRO A 44 -31.75 31.02 14.47
C PRO A 44 -30.59 30.47 13.62
N PRO A 45 -30.42 29.14 13.55
CA PRO A 45 -29.35 28.54 12.77
C PRO A 45 -29.45 29.04 11.32
N PRO A 46 -28.32 29.31 10.65
CA PRO A 46 -28.33 29.73 9.26
C PRO A 46 -29.13 28.72 8.44
N SER A 47 -30.02 29.22 7.58
CA SER A 47 -30.83 28.40 6.68
C SER A 47 -29.93 27.41 5.96
N THR A 48 -30.25 26.11 6.08
CA THR A 48 -29.47 25.05 5.44
C THR A 48 -29.45 25.33 3.93
N PRO A 49 -28.27 25.33 3.28
CA PRO A 49 -28.20 25.51 1.83
C PRO A 49 -29.13 24.53 1.12
N ALA A 50 -29.82 24.99 0.08
CA ALA A 50 -30.67 24.11 -0.73
C ALA A 50 -29.84 22.90 -1.22
N PRO A 51 -30.40 21.68 -1.20
CA PRO A 51 -29.69 20.49 -1.66
C PRO A 51 -29.23 20.71 -3.10
N ARG A 52 -27.93 20.51 -3.37
CA ARG A 52 -27.41 20.54 -4.73
C ARG A 52 -28.10 19.42 -5.52
N PRO A 53 -28.50 19.64 -6.79
CA PRO A 53 -29.02 18.58 -7.64
C PRO A 53 -28.07 17.37 -7.60
N THR A 54 -28.61 16.19 -7.32
CA THR A 54 -27.85 14.94 -7.37
C THR A 54 -27.47 14.69 -8.82
N GLU A 55 -26.20 14.88 -9.14
CA GLU A 55 -25.61 14.47 -10.41
C GLU A 55 -25.85 12.97 -10.57
N GLN A 56 -26.61 12.57 -11.60
CA GLN A 56 -26.90 11.16 -11.85
C GLN A 56 -25.60 10.50 -12.30
N VAL A 57 -25.13 9.54 -11.50
CA VAL A 57 -23.98 8.70 -11.86
C VAL A 57 -24.38 7.90 -13.11
N PRO A 58 -23.61 7.97 -14.20
CA PRO A 58 -23.85 7.17 -15.39
C PRO A 58 -23.94 5.69 -15.01
N GLN A 59 -24.98 4.99 -15.49
CA GLN A 59 -25.01 3.53 -15.43
C GLN A 59 -24.18 3.03 -16.61
N VAL A 60 -22.97 2.59 -16.32
CA VAL A 60 -22.08 1.99 -17.32
C VAL A 60 -21.77 0.57 -16.88
N ASP A 61 -21.92 -0.36 -17.80
CA ASP A 61 -21.54 -1.75 -17.59
C ASP A 61 -20.01 -1.86 -17.61
N TYR A 62 -19.45 -2.69 -16.73
CA TYR A 62 -18.00 -2.95 -16.64
C TYR A 62 -17.76 -4.43 -16.36
N ASP A 63 -16.59 -4.92 -16.79
CA ASP A 63 -16.16 -6.27 -16.49
C ASP A 63 -15.62 -6.35 -15.05
N PRO A 64 -16.03 -7.34 -14.25
CA PRO A 64 -15.49 -7.54 -12.91
C PRO A 64 -13.97 -7.77 -12.94
N ILE A 65 -13.26 -7.21 -11.96
CA ILE A 65 -11.80 -7.36 -11.85
C ILE A 65 -11.37 -8.57 -11.01
N THR A 66 -12.30 -9.39 -10.50
CA THR A 66 -11.95 -10.53 -9.63
C THR A 66 -11.99 -11.84 -10.43
N PRO A 67 -10.87 -12.28 -11.02
CA PRO A 67 -10.82 -13.57 -11.71
C PRO A 67 -11.09 -14.72 -10.75
N ARG A 68 -11.71 -15.79 -11.28
CA ARG A 68 -11.90 -17.05 -10.57
C ARG A 68 -11.32 -18.20 -11.38
N ASP A 69 -10.74 -19.17 -10.70
CA ASP A 69 -10.27 -20.41 -11.32
C ASP A 69 -11.42 -21.38 -11.63
N GLU A 70 -11.08 -22.56 -12.19
CA GLU A 70 -12.05 -23.61 -12.52
C GLU A 70 -12.78 -24.16 -11.28
N GLN A 71 -12.20 -23.99 -10.09
CA GLN A 71 -12.74 -24.41 -8.79
C GLN A 71 -13.57 -23.30 -8.13
N GLY A 72 -13.67 -22.13 -8.77
CA GLY A 72 -14.37 -20.97 -8.28
C GLY A 72 -13.62 -20.22 -7.18
N GLN A 73 -12.34 -20.50 -6.92
CA GLN A 73 -11.51 -19.72 -6.01
C GLN A 73 -11.09 -18.40 -6.65
N ILE A 74 -10.92 -17.37 -5.83
CA ILE A 74 -10.44 -16.07 -6.32
C ILE A 74 -8.96 -16.20 -6.67
N ILE A 75 -8.59 -15.82 -7.89
CA ILE A 75 -7.19 -15.70 -8.29
C ILE A 75 -6.69 -14.32 -7.80
N PRO A 76 -5.58 -14.25 -7.06
CA PRO A 76 -4.98 -12.97 -6.65
C PRO A 76 -4.66 -12.09 -7.86
N LEU A 77 -4.79 -10.78 -7.70
CA LEU A 77 -4.41 -9.84 -8.75
C LEU A 77 -2.89 -9.66 -8.77
N GLU A 78 -2.30 -9.65 -9.96
CA GLU A 78 -0.85 -9.42 -10.16
C GLU A 78 -0.46 -7.95 -9.91
N ALA A 79 -1.44 -7.05 -9.88
CA ALA A 79 -1.26 -5.63 -9.65
C ALA A 79 -2.28 -5.10 -8.64
N PRO A 80 -2.04 -3.92 -8.03
CA PRO A 80 -2.95 -3.40 -7.03
C PRO A 80 -4.33 -3.17 -7.64
N TYR A 81 -5.36 -3.63 -6.95
CA TYR A 81 -6.74 -3.70 -7.45
C TYR A 81 -7.31 -2.36 -7.94
N GLU A 82 -6.80 -1.23 -7.45
CA GLU A 82 -7.18 0.09 -7.96
C GLU A 82 -6.72 0.31 -9.40
N TYR A 83 -5.48 -0.07 -9.74
CA TYR A 83 -4.95 0.03 -11.10
C TYR A 83 -5.73 -0.84 -12.07
N VAL A 84 -6.07 -2.06 -11.64
CA VAL A 84 -6.94 -2.97 -12.41
C VAL A 84 -8.35 -2.41 -12.55
N ALA A 85 -8.90 -1.80 -11.49
CA ALA A 85 -10.21 -1.12 -11.54
C ALA A 85 -10.22 0.07 -12.51
N MET A 86 -9.13 0.83 -12.60
CA MET A 86 -8.97 1.88 -13.60
C MET A 86 -8.92 1.29 -15.02
N ALA A 87 -8.16 0.22 -15.25
CA ALA A 87 -8.13 -0.46 -16.55
C ALA A 87 -9.52 -0.97 -16.99
N HIS A 88 -10.36 -1.41 -16.05
CA HIS A 88 -11.71 -1.89 -16.31
C HIS A 88 -12.78 -0.79 -16.33
N ASN A 89 -12.41 0.48 -16.11
CA ASN A 89 -13.37 1.57 -16.18
C ASN A 89 -13.53 2.05 -17.64
N PRO A 90 -14.68 1.80 -18.29
CA PRO A 90 -14.91 2.16 -19.70
C PRO A 90 -14.92 3.67 -19.97
N LEU A 91 -14.98 4.51 -18.92
CA LEU A 91 -14.90 5.95 -19.06
C LEU A 91 -13.44 6.47 -19.14
N ILE A 92 -12.45 5.61 -18.91
CA ILE A 92 -11.03 5.96 -19.07
C ILE A 92 -10.62 5.73 -20.52
N THR A 93 -10.65 6.81 -21.30
CA THR A 93 -10.21 6.82 -22.70
C THR A 93 -8.71 7.06 -22.83
N LEU A 94 -8.16 6.93 -24.05
CA LEU A 94 -6.77 7.27 -24.34
C LEU A 94 -6.45 8.73 -23.96
N GLU A 95 -7.37 9.66 -24.22
CA GLU A 95 -7.20 11.07 -23.85
C GLU A 95 -7.13 11.26 -22.33
N VAL A 96 -7.93 10.50 -21.57
CA VAL A 96 -7.86 10.50 -20.11
C VAL A 96 -6.49 9.98 -19.67
N PHE A 97 -6.00 8.87 -20.23
CA PHE A 97 -4.67 8.34 -19.93
C PHE A 97 -3.55 9.36 -20.15
N THR A 98 -3.54 10.05 -21.29
CA THR A 98 -2.53 11.09 -21.55
C THR A 98 -2.53 12.19 -20.49
N LYS A 99 -3.70 12.52 -19.91
CA LYS A 99 -3.82 13.53 -18.85
C LYS A 99 -3.34 13.03 -17.49
N ILE A 100 -3.56 11.76 -17.16
CA ILE A 100 -3.26 11.21 -15.84
C ILE A 100 -1.89 10.51 -15.76
N ALA A 101 -1.27 10.20 -16.90
CA ALA A 101 0.01 9.49 -16.98
C ALA A 101 1.12 10.04 -16.06
N PRO A 102 1.36 11.37 -15.97
CA PRO A 102 2.35 11.92 -15.04
C PRO A 102 2.10 11.53 -13.58
N VAL A 103 0.81 11.41 -13.18
CA VAL A 103 0.43 11.13 -11.80
C VAL A 103 0.78 9.71 -11.38
N PHE A 104 0.80 8.73 -12.30
CA PHE A 104 1.20 7.35 -11.99
C PHE A 104 2.66 7.32 -11.54
N TYR A 105 3.54 7.97 -12.31
CA TYR A 105 4.96 8.01 -11.99
C TYR A 105 5.25 8.82 -10.72
N GLU A 106 4.61 10.00 -10.56
CA GLU A 106 4.72 10.80 -9.33
C GLU A 106 4.19 10.05 -8.09
N ARG A 107 3.14 9.23 -8.25
CA ARG A 107 2.63 8.38 -7.16
C ARG A 107 3.61 7.26 -6.83
N ARG A 108 4.17 6.56 -7.83
CA ARG A 108 5.22 5.56 -7.62
C ARG A 108 6.37 6.13 -6.78
N GLN A 109 6.91 7.29 -7.16
CA GLN A 109 8.03 7.91 -6.42
C GLN A 109 7.68 8.17 -4.95
N ARG A 110 6.46 8.69 -4.67
CA ARG A 110 6.01 8.91 -3.30
C ARG A 110 5.80 7.61 -2.51
N VAL A 111 5.30 6.57 -3.17
CA VAL A 111 5.10 5.25 -2.55
C VAL A 111 6.45 4.57 -2.26
N GLU A 112 7.37 4.55 -3.22
CA GLU A 112 8.72 4.01 -3.03
C GLU A 112 9.48 4.75 -1.93
N GLN A 113 9.38 6.07 -1.85
CA GLN A 113 9.96 6.84 -0.76
C GLN A 113 9.41 6.39 0.60
N LEU A 114 8.09 6.19 0.71
CA LEU A 114 7.48 5.74 1.95
C LEU A 114 7.87 4.29 2.30
N ILE A 115 8.00 3.42 1.30
CA ILE A 115 8.53 2.07 1.45
C ILE A 115 9.95 2.12 2.00
N ILE A 116 10.82 2.98 1.45
CA ILE A 116 12.20 3.13 1.94
C ILE A 116 12.20 3.62 3.39
N GLU A 117 11.41 4.63 3.73
CA GLU A 117 11.32 5.14 5.10
C GLU A 117 10.89 4.07 6.12
N HIS A 118 10.04 3.13 5.70
CA HIS A 118 9.48 2.06 6.52
C HIS A 118 9.85 0.65 6.02
N LEU A 119 11.06 0.50 5.48
CA LEU A 119 11.49 -0.73 4.81
C LEU A 119 11.43 -1.97 5.72
N GLY A 120 11.84 -1.83 6.98
CA GLY A 120 11.69 -2.89 7.98
C GLY A 120 10.26 -3.38 8.14
N VAL A 121 9.27 -2.48 8.07
CA VAL A 121 7.84 -2.87 8.17
C VAL A 121 7.41 -3.66 6.92
N MET A 122 7.84 -3.26 5.72
CA MET A 122 7.56 -4.05 4.51
C MET A 122 8.16 -5.46 4.56
N MET A 123 9.36 -5.58 5.12
CA MET A 123 9.98 -6.90 5.33
C MET A 123 9.20 -7.72 6.36
N GLU A 124 8.70 -7.12 7.43
CA GLU A 124 7.85 -7.84 8.40
C GLU A 124 6.54 -8.30 7.75
N ILE A 125 5.91 -7.45 6.92
CA ILE A 125 4.71 -7.79 6.14
C ILE A 125 4.98 -8.99 5.23
N GLU A 126 6.06 -8.97 4.45
CA GLU A 126 6.46 -10.08 3.57
C GLU A 126 6.74 -11.37 4.35
N ASN A 127 7.21 -11.26 5.60
CA ASN A 127 7.42 -12.39 6.51
C ASN A 127 6.15 -12.81 7.28
N GLY A 128 4.96 -12.38 6.84
CA GLY A 128 3.68 -12.82 7.37
C GLY A 128 3.19 -12.05 8.60
N LEU A 129 3.60 -10.79 8.79
CA LEU A 129 3.07 -9.94 9.87
C LEU A 129 1.53 -9.92 9.85
N ILE A 130 0.91 -9.72 8.68
CA ILE A 130 -0.56 -9.71 8.55
C ILE A 130 -1.14 -11.12 8.70
N ASP A 131 -0.51 -12.13 8.10
CA ASP A 131 -0.98 -13.52 8.12
C ASP A 131 -0.97 -14.12 9.53
N SER A 132 -0.09 -13.65 10.39
CA SER A 132 0.00 -14.08 11.80
C SER A 132 -1.05 -13.43 12.72
N MET A 133 -1.74 -12.39 12.25
CA MET A 133 -2.72 -11.65 13.06
C MET A 133 -3.94 -12.52 13.37
N ARG A 134 -4.41 -12.45 14.63
CA ARG A 134 -5.62 -13.12 15.12
C ARG A 134 -6.49 -12.14 15.90
N MET A 135 -7.81 -12.19 15.70
CA MET A 135 -8.78 -11.32 16.36
C MET A 135 -8.91 -11.59 17.86
N GLU A 136 -8.57 -12.79 18.31
CA GLU A 136 -8.51 -13.12 19.75
C GLU A 136 -7.27 -12.56 20.44
N ASP A 137 -6.22 -12.21 19.68
CA ASP A 137 -5.00 -11.57 20.18
C ASP A 137 -5.05 -10.06 19.91
N GLU A 138 -5.70 -9.35 20.83
CA GLU A 138 -5.90 -7.90 20.74
C GLU A 138 -4.58 -7.12 20.74
N GLU A 139 -3.52 -7.67 21.37
CA GLU A 139 -2.19 -7.04 21.40
C GLU A 139 -1.50 -7.17 20.04
N ALA A 140 -1.46 -8.38 19.47
CA ALA A 140 -0.88 -8.61 18.14
C ALA A 140 -1.64 -7.85 17.05
N MET A 141 -2.97 -7.76 17.13
CA MET A 141 -3.78 -6.95 16.22
C MET A 141 -3.42 -5.46 16.32
N ARG A 142 -3.32 -4.92 17.54
CA ARG A 142 -2.95 -3.52 17.76
C ARG A 142 -1.53 -3.22 17.28
N GLU A 143 -0.59 -4.15 17.48
CA GLU A 143 0.77 -4.01 16.97
C GLU A 143 0.80 -4.00 15.44
N THR A 144 0.17 -4.99 14.81
CA THR A 144 0.11 -5.14 13.35
C THR A 144 -0.54 -3.93 12.70
N THR A 145 -1.70 -3.50 13.19
CA THR A 145 -2.39 -2.30 12.69
C THR A 145 -1.58 -1.03 12.92
N GLY A 146 -0.88 -0.92 14.06
CA GLY A 146 0.03 0.20 14.34
C GLY A 146 1.16 0.29 13.33
N LYS A 147 1.80 -0.85 13.01
CA LYS A 147 2.87 -0.93 12.01
C LYS A 147 2.35 -0.62 10.60
N VAL A 148 1.25 -1.25 10.18
CA VAL A 148 0.65 -1.03 8.84
C VAL A 148 0.12 0.39 8.65
N SER A 149 -0.27 1.08 9.74
CA SER A 149 -0.83 2.43 9.67
C SER A 149 0.09 3.47 9.05
N VAL A 150 1.41 3.24 9.05
CA VAL A 150 2.40 4.14 8.41
C VAL A 150 2.15 4.28 6.90
N PHE A 151 1.60 3.24 6.27
CA PHE A 151 1.25 3.24 4.85
C PHE A 151 -0.15 3.82 4.64
N THR A 152 -1.13 3.38 5.42
CA THR A 152 -2.54 3.74 5.19
C THR A 152 -2.94 5.14 5.68
N SER A 153 -2.14 5.75 6.56
CA SER A 153 -2.46 7.03 7.21
C SER A 153 -1.49 8.16 6.87
N HIS A 154 -0.62 7.95 5.88
CA HIS A 154 0.40 8.92 5.53
C HIS A 154 -0.20 10.18 4.89
N ALA A 155 0.17 11.36 5.37
CA ALA A 155 -0.46 12.61 4.91
C ALA A 155 -0.14 12.99 3.45
N SER A 156 0.98 12.49 2.90
CA SER A 156 1.41 12.82 1.52
C SER A 156 0.72 11.98 0.43
N LEU A 157 0.05 10.89 0.81
CA LEU A 157 -0.62 9.96 -0.09
C LEU A 157 -2.07 9.83 0.33
N THR A 158 -2.99 10.07 -0.59
CA THR A 158 -4.36 9.61 -0.33
C THR A 158 -4.40 8.09 -0.50
N PRO A 159 -5.36 7.41 0.16
CA PRO A 159 -5.46 5.95 0.08
C PRO A 159 -5.65 5.41 -1.34
N PHE A 160 -6.09 6.25 -2.28
CA PHE A 160 -6.51 5.85 -3.63
C PHE A 160 -6.04 6.84 -4.69
N LEU A 161 -5.35 6.37 -5.74
CA LEU A 161 -4.96 7.18 -6.90
C LEU A 161 -6.16 7.86 -7.56
N SER A 162 -7.29 7.17 -7.68
CA SER A 162 -8.55 7.66 -8.22
C SER A 162 -9.06 8.89 -7.45
N ALA A 163 -8.83 8.95 -6.14
CA ALA A 163 -9.16 10.11 -5.31
C ALA A 163 -8.22 11.29 -5.58
N ASP A 164 -6.92 11.04 -5.79
CA ASP A 164 -5.93 12.07 -6.16
C ASP A 164 -6.30 12.70 -7.51
N ILE A 165 -6.49 11.89 -8.57
CA ILE A 165 -6.78 12.39 -9.92
C ILE A 165 -8.16 13.05 -10.03
N THR A 166 -9.14 12.62 -9.24
CA THR A 166 -10.46 13.28 -9.19
C THR A 166 -10.37 14.61 -8.46
N ARG A 167 -9.62 14.68 -7.35
CA ARG A 167 -9.45 15.92 -6.56
C ARG A 167 -8.66 16.98 -7.32
N SER A 168 -7.67 16.58 -8.11
CA SER A 168 -6.90 17.49 -8.97
C SER A 168 -7.68 17.95 -10.21
N GLY A 169 -8.86 17.38 -10.47
CA GLY A 169 -9.69 17.73 -11.63
C GLY A 169 -9.17 17.19 -12.96
N LEU A 170 -8.22 16.24 -12.94
CA LEU A 170 -7.70 15.59 -14.14
C LEU A 170 -8.73 14.62 -14.74
N VAL A 171 -9.62 14.07 -13.91
CA VAL A 171 -10.75 13.25 -14.34
C VAL A 171 -12.07 13.77 -13.81
N SER A 172 -13.16 13.39 -14.47
CA SER A 172 -14.52 13.70 -14.00
C SER A 172 -14.87 12.90 -12.75
N ARG A 173 -15.82 13.42 -11.95
CA ARG A 173 -16.38 12.69 -10.81
C ARG A 173 -17.01 11.35 -11.22
N ASN A 174 -17.55 11.25 -12.44
CA ASN A 174 -18.13 10.02 -12.96
C ASN A 174 -17.08 8.92 -13.13
N ILE A 175 -15.90 9.25 -13.65
CA ILE A 175 -14.77 8.31 -13.73
C ILE A 175 -14.41 7.80 -12.33
N GLY A 176 -14.18 8.71 -11.37
CA GLY A 176 -13.87 8.33 -10.00
C GLY A 176 -14.96 7.46 -9.34
N THR A 177 -16.24 7.76 -9.61
CA THR A 177 -17.36 6.99 -9.04
C THR A 177 -17.44 5.57 -9.61
N ILE A 178 -17.23 5.41 -10.92
CA ILE A 178 -17.23 4.08 -11.56
C ILE A 178 -16.02 3.26 -11.10
N THR A 179 -14.82 3.84 -11.04
CA THR A 179 -13.63 3.16 -10.50
C THR A 179 -13.87 2.70 -9.06
N GLN A 180 -14.41 3.57 -8.20
CA GLN A 180 -14.73 3.22 -6.82
C GLN A 180 -15.76 2.09 -6.72
N LYS A 181 -16.75 2.05 -7.62
CA LYS A 181 -17.76 1.00 -7.68
C LYS A 181 -17.13 -0.36 -8.05
N ILE A 182 -16.24 -0.38 -9.04
CA ILE A 182 -15.48 -1.59 -9.43
C ILE A 182 -14.66 -2.11 -8.24
N MET A 183 -13.96 -1.23 -7.54
CA MET A 183 -13.18 -1.57 -6.34
C MET A 183 -14.05 -2.13 -5.20
N GLN A 184 -15.23 -1.52 -4.97
CA GLN A 184 -16.16 -2.00 -3.93
C GLN A 184 -16.71 -3.39 -4.23
N ASP A 185 -17.02 -3.68 -5.49
CA ASP A 185 -17.48 -5.01 -5.90
C ASP A 185 -16.37 -6.06 -5.68
N HIS A 186 -15.12 -5.73 -6.03
CA HIS A 186 -13.95 -6.58 -5.74
C HIS A 186 -13.77 -6.82 -4.24
N GLN A 187 -13.69 -5.74 -3.44
CA GLN A 187 -13.54 -5.80 -1.99
C GLN A 187 -14.64 -6.62 -1.33
N LYS A 188 -15.90 -6.41 -1.73
CA LYS A 188 -17.03 -7.20 -1.23
C LYS A 188 -16.84 -8.67 -1.56
N LEU A 189 -16.42 -9.01 -2.77
CA LEU A 189 -16.25 -10.40 -3.18
C LEU A 189 -15.11 -11.09 -2.42
N VAL A 190 -13.97 -10.43 -2.28
CA VAL A 190 -12.80 -10.92 -1.53
C VAL A 190 -13.16 -11.13 -0.06
N THR A 191 -13.72 -10.11 0.60
CA THR A 191 -14.05 -10.19 2.04
C THR A 191 -15.17 -11.20 2.34
N THR A 192 -16.19 -11.31 1.47
CA THR A 192 -17.24 -12.32 1.66
C THR A 192 -16.74 -13.74 1.41
N THR A 193 -15.81 -13.94 0.48
CA THR A 193 -15.16 -15.24 0.24
C THR A 193 -14.29 -15.62 1.43
N ALA A 194 -13.46 -14.71 1.93
CA ALA A 194 -12.62 -14.92 3.11
C ALA A 194 -13.45 -15.20 4.38
N MET A 195 -14.55 -14.47 4.59
CA MET A 195 -15.45 -14.69 5.73
C MET A 195 -16.16 -16.06 5.68
N GLY A 196 -16.42 -16.56 4.47
CA GLY A 196 -17.06 -17.87 4.25
C GLY A 196 -16.08 -19.05 4.22
N ALA A 197 -14.77 -18.79 4.25
CA ALA A 197 -13.75 -19.83 4.21
C ALA A 197 -13.77 -20.68 5.50
N PRO A 198 -13.44 -21.99 5.41
CA PRO A 198 -13.29 -22.82 6.61
C PRO A 198 -12.16 -22.30 7.50
N THR A 199 -12.23 -22.61 8.79
CA THR A 199 -11.12 -22.40 9.71
C THR A 199 -9.89 -23.16 9.20
N THR A 200 -8.75 -22.48 9.12
CA THR A 200 -7.47 -23.05 8.70
C THR A 200 -6.88 -23.95 9.78
N ASP A 201 -5.89 -24.77 9.41
CA ASP A 201 -5.24 -25.73 10.32
C ASP A 201 -4.53 -25.04 11.51
N ASP A 202 -4.13 -23.78 11.34
CA ASP A 202 -3.51 -22.93 12.37
C ASP A 202 -4.55 -22.16 13.22
N GLY A 203 -5.85 -22.45 13.04
CA GLY A 203 -6.94 -21.90 13.83
C GLY A 203 -7.50 -20.56 13.34
N ALA A 204 -7.03 -19.98 12.24
CA ALA A 204 -7.57 -18.72 11.73
C ALA A 204 -9.03 -18.88 11.27
N THR A 205 -9.93 -18.12 11.89
CA THR A 205 -11.36 -18.11 11.60
C THR A 205 -11.67 -17.31 10.33
N GLY A 206 -12.88 -17.42 9.80
CA GLY A 206 -13.31 -16.60 8.66
C GLY A 206 -13.25 -15.09 8.94
N ILE A 207 -13.41 -14.66 10.20
CA ILE A 207 -13.27 -13.24 10.57
C ILE A 207 -11.80 -12.80 10.50
N ASP A 208 -10.87 -13.66 10.94
CA ASP A 208 -9.43 -13.41 10.83
C ASP A 208 -9.03 -13.26 9.35
N GLN A 209 -9.46 -14.21 8.52
CA GLN A 209 -9.19 -14.20 7.08
C GLN A 209 -9.80 -12.98 6.38
N MET A 210 -11.01 -12.56 6.77
CA MET A 210 -11.63 -11.33 6.25
C MET A 210 -10.81 -10.10 6.59
N MET A 211 -10.32 -9.99 7.83
CA MET A 211 -9.48 -8.87 8.26
C MET A 211 -8.13 -8.86 7.56
N GLN A 212 -7.48 -10.02 7.45
CA GLN A 212 -6.23 -10.19 6.70
C GLN A 212 -6.42 -9.74 5.24
N ALA A 213 -7.48 -10.19 4.58
CA ALA A 213 -7.79 -9.75 3.22
C ALA A 213 -8.05 -8.23 3.12
N ALA A 214 -8.73 -7.64 4.11
CA ALA A 214 -8.95 -6.20 4.18
C ALA A 214 -7.63 -5.41 4.33
N LEU A 215 -6.70 -5.88 5.16
CA LEU A 215 -5.38 -5.27 5.32
C LEU A 215 -4.51 -5.48 4.09
N ASN A 216 -4.44 -6.69 3.53
CA ASN A 216 -3.66 -6.95 2.31
C ASN A 216 -4.14 -6.08 1.14
N MET A 217 -5.46 -5.87 0.98
CA MET A 217 -5.94 -4.89 0.01
C MET A 217 -5.45 -3.47 0.33
N SER A 218 -5.48 -3.03 1.58
CA SER A 218 -5.05 -1.66 1.93
C SER A 218 -3.56 -1.41 1.72
N ILE A 219 -2.73 -2.46 1.73
CA ILE A 219 -1.29 -2.36 1.48
C ILE A 219 -0.82 -2.86 0.11
N SER A 220 -1.71 -3.42 -0.72
CA SER A 220 -1.36 -4.06 -2.00
C SER A 220 -0.52 -3.19 -2.94
N GLU A 221 -0.73 -1.88 -2.95
CA GLU A 221 0.10 -0.95 -3.72
C GLU A 221 1.56 -0.92 -3.22
N TYR A 222 1.75 -0.90 -1.91
CA TYR A 222 3.08 -0.88 -1.30
C TYR A 222 3.80 -2.20 -1.52
N GLU A 223 3.11 -3.34 -1.42
CA GLU A 223 3.67 -4.66 -1.71
C GLU A 223 4.10 -4.78 -3.18
N TYR A 224 3.27 -4.28 -4.10
CA TYR A 224 3.60 -4.26 -5.53
C TYR A 224 4.88 -3.46 -5.80
N PHE A 225 4.96 -2.22 -5.31
CA PHE A 225 6.13 -1.38 -5.54
C PHE A 225 7.35 -1.84 -4.73
N TYR A 226 7.17 -2.47 -3.57
CA TYR A 226 8.25 -3.09 -2.81
C TYR A 226 8.87 -4.24 -3.59
N SER A 227 8.04 -5.14 -4.13
CA SER A 227 8.51 -6.26 -4.96
C SER A 227 9.28 -5.77 -6.18
N ARG A 228 8.78 -4.74 -6.87
CA ARG A 228 9.49 -4.10 -7.99
C ARG A 228 10.80 -3.44 -7.57
N LEU A 229 10.80 -2.71 -6.46
CA LEU A 229 12.01 -2.09 -5.91
C LEU A 229 13.08 -3.14 -5.55
N MET A 230 12.68 -4.27 -4.95
CA MET A 230 13.60 -5.37 -4.65
C MET A 230 14.21 -5.98 -5.91
N MET A 231 13.44 -6.11 -6.99
CA MET A 231 13.96 -6.56 -8.29
C MET A 231 14.88 -5.54 -8.95
N ASP A 232 14.55 -4.25 -8.89
CA ASP A 232 15.44 -3.19 -9.37
C ASP A 232 16.77 -3.18 -8.60
N ILE A 233 16.71 -3.38 -7.27
CA ILE A 233 17.90 -3.50 -6.44
C ILE A 233 18.68 -4.73 -6.87
N ALA A 234 18.02 -5.87 -7.11
CA ALA A 234 18.67 -7.09 -7.55
C ALA A 234 19.37 -6.92 -8.92
N ASP A 235 18.79 -6.16 -9.85
CA ASP A 235 19.38 -5.84 -11.15
C ASP A 235 20.61 -4.91 -11.01
N GLN A 236 20.56 -3.95 -10.08
CA GLN A 236 21.60 -2.94 -9.90
C GLN A 236 22.58 -3.25 -8.77
N PHE A 237 22.43 -4.38 -8.06
CA PHE A 237 23.14 -4.62 -6.79
C PHE A 237 24.66 -4.60 -6.96
N GLY A 238 25.17 -5.10 -8.09
CA GLY A 238 26.60 -5.07 -8.39
C GLY A 238 27.18 -3.65 -8.49
N ALA A 239 26.39 -2.66 -8.92
CA ALA A 239 26.79 -1.26 -8.95
C ALA A 239 26.60 -0.55 -7.60
N VAL A 240 25.65 -1.01 -6.80
CA VAL A 240 25.33 -0.44 -5.47
C VAL A 240 26.28 -0.94 -4.39
N LEU A 241 26.61 -2.24 -4.39
CA LEU A 241 27.37 -2.91 -3.34
C LEU A 241 28.69 -2.19 -2.96
N PRO A 242 29.53 -1.72 -3.90
CA PRO A 242 30.77 -1.01 -3.55
C PRO A 242 30.55 0.32 -2.82
N GLN A 243 29.36 0.91 -2.95
CA GLN A 243 29.01 2.22 -2.37
C GLN A 243 28.44 2.10 -0.95
N LEU A 244 28.04 0.89 -0.53
CA LEU A 244 27.48 0.64 0.80
C LEU A 244 28.52 0.66 1.92
N ALA A 245 29.82 0.62 1.58
CA ALA A 245 30.93 0.67 2.54
C ALA A 245 30.80 -0.34 3.70
N LEU A 246 30.38 -1.57 3.37
CA LEU A 246 30.17 -2.65 4.35
C LEU A 246 31.45 -2.94 5.14
N ASP A 247 31.28 -3.27 6.43
CA ASP A 247 32.38 -3.80 7.24
C ASP A 247 32.84 -5.17 6.72
N ALA A 248 34.04 -5.59 7.14
CA ALA A 248 34.66 -6.82 6.62
C ALA A 248 33.86 -8.10 6.92
N GLU A 249 33.12 -8.15 8.04
CA GLU A 249 32.31 -9.32 8.41
C GLU A 249 31.07 -9.40 7.53
N THR A 250 30.32 -8.30 7.42
CA THR A 250 29.13 -8.21 6.56
C THR A 250 29.48 -8.43 5.08
N ALA A 251 30.57 -7.80 4.60
CA ALA A 251 31.03 -7.96 3.23
C ALA A 251 31.40 -9.42 2.88
N ALA A 252 31.96 -10.17 3.83
CA ALA A 252 32.33 -11.57 3.62
C ALA A 252 31.10 -12.47 3.39
N VAL A 253 29.93 -12.11 3.93
CA VAL A 253 28.66 -12.82 3.73
C VAL A 253 27.94 -12.32 2.47
N VAL A 254 27.88 -11.01 2.28
CA VAL A 254 27.09 -10.40 1.20
C VAL A 254 27.74 -10.58 -0.18
N THR A 255 29.07 -10.48 -0.29
CA THR A 255 29.77 -10.57 -1.58
C THR A 255 29.48 -11.88 -2.35
N PRO A 256 29.60 -13.08 -1.74
CA PRO A 256 29.29 -14.31 -2.48
C PRO A 256 27.82 -14.42 -2.90
N LEU A 257 26.88 -13.91 -2.10
CA LEU A 257 25.46 -13.85 -2.47
C LEU A 257 25.24 -12.89 -3.65
N ALA A 258 25.93 -11.75 -3.67
CA ALA A 258 25.89 -10.79 -4.76
C ALA A 258 26.46 -11.38 -6.06
N ASP A 259 27.57 -12.11 -5.97
CA ASP A 259 28.15 -12.83 -7.11
C ASP A 259 27.19 -13.88 -7.66
N GLN A 260 26.52 -14.63 -6.77
CA GLN A 260 25.49 -15.59 -7.16
C GLN A 260 24.31 -14.89 -7.85
N LEU A 261 23.80 -13.81 -7.24
CA LEU A 261 22.69 -13.01 -7.77
C LEU A 261 22.98 -12.47 -9.17
N ALA A 262 24.21 -12.01 -9.42
CA ALA A 262 24.63 -11.49 -10.73
C ALA A 262 24.71 -12.58 -11.82
N SER A 263 24.86 -13.85 -11.43
CA SER A 263 24.92 -15.00 -12.33
C SER A 263 23.59 -15.72 -12.53
N GLU A 264 22.59 -15.41 -11.70
CA GLU A 264 21.30 -16.08 -11.70
C GLU A 264 20.36 -15.47 -12.76
N GLY A 265 19.70 -16.34 -13.53
CA GLY A 265 18.75 -15.95 -14.57
C GLY A 265 17.29 -16.15 -14.18
N ASP A 266 17.01 -17.00 -13.20
CA ASP A 266 15.66 -17.28 -12.72
C ASP A 266 15.15 -16.19 -11.76
N LEU A 267 14.01 -15.56 -12.07
CA LEU A 267 13.50 -14.41 -11.31
C LEU A 267 13.15 -14.76 -9.86
N ASP A 268 12.59 -15.94 -9.62
CA ASP A 268 12.21 -16.37 -8.26
C ASP A 268 13.45 -16.58 -7.39
N THR A 269 14.49 -17.21 -7.95
CA THR A 269 15.77 -17.40 -7.27
C THR A 269 16.46 -16.07 -7.00
N ARG A 270 16.41 -15.12 -7.93
CA ARG A 270 16.93 -13.76 -7.72
C ARG A 270 16.19 -13.02 -6.60
N ALA A 271 14.85 -13.14 -6.55
CA ALA A 271 14.04 -12.56 -5.48
C ALA A 271 14.40 -13.15 -4.11
N LEU A 272 14.66 -14.46 -4.02
CA LEU A 272 15.12 -15.10 -2.78
C LEU A 272 16.52 -14.62 -2.37
N LEU A 273 17.46 -14.53 -3.31
CA LEU A 273 18.83 -14.09 -3.03
C LEU A 273 18.88 -12.65 -2.55
N ILE A 274 18.13 -11.73 -3.17
CA ILE A 274 18.13 -10.33 -2.71
C ILE A 274 17.51 -10.17 -1.32
N ARG A 275 16.50 -10.99 -0.98
CA ARG A 275 15.95 -11.05 0.39
C ARG A 275 16.99 -11.56 1.40
N GLU A 276 17.74 -12.60 1.06
CA GLU A 276 18.80 -13.14 1.92
C GLU A 276 19.91 -12.12 2.16
N ILE A 277 20.33 -11.41 1.10
CA ILE A 277 21.25 -10.28 1.21
C ILE A 277 20.68 -9.23 2.17
N PHE A 278 19.44 -8.78 1.96
CA PHE A 278 18.83 -7.76 2.80
C PHE A 278 18.70 -8.20 4.25
N ALA A 279 18.35 -9.45 4.52
CA ALA A 279 18.29 -10.00 5.88
C ALA A 279 19.64 -9.89 6.63
N THR A 280 20.77 -9.86 5.91
CA THR A 280 22.12 -9.72 6.48
C THR A 280 22.50 -8.26 6.76
N LEU A 281 21.90 -7.31 6.04
CA LEU A 281 22.18 -5.88 6.20
C LEU A 281 21.40 -5.29 7.38
N ASP A 282 21.91 -4.24 8.01
CA ASP A 282 21.14 -3.41 8.94
C ASP A 282 20.15 -2.48 8.20
N ASP A 283 19.21 -1.89 8.94
CA ASP A 283 18.13 -1.06 8.35
C ASP A 283 18.65 0.15 7.57
N ASP A 284 19.68 0.84 8.08
CA ASP A 284 20.24 2.03 7.41
C ASP A 284 20.92 1.62 6.10
N THR A 285 21.67 0.51 6.11
CA THR A 285 22.33 -0.02 4.90
C THR A 285 21.32 -0.51 3.86
N ARG A 286 20.22 -1.15 4.26
CA ARG A 286 19.12 -1.55 3.34
C ARG A 286 18.49 -0.34 2.67
N LYS A 287 18.19 0.70 3.45
CA LYS A 287 17.64 1.97 2.95
C LYS A 287 18.60 2.64 1.97
N GLN A 288 19.89 2.69 2.31
CA GLN A 288 20.91 3.26 1.43
C GLN A 288 21.00 2.49 0.10
N ALA A 289 20.92 1.15 0.12
CA ALA A 289 20.91 0.34 -1.10
C ALA A 289 19.70 0.66 -2.00
N ALA A 290 18.52 0.83 -1.41
CA ALA A 290 17.32 1.21 -2.15
C ALA A 290 17.44 2.63 -2.75
N ILE A 291 17.94 3.60 -2.00
CA ILE A 291 18.17 4.98 -2.47
C ILE A 291 19.13 5.00 -3.65
N LEU A 292 20.30 4.35 -3.51
CA LEU A 292 21.31 4.29 -4.58
C LEU A 292 20.77 3.61 -5.84
N THR A 293 19.93 2.59 -5.69
CA THR A 293 19.27 1.93 -6.83
C THR A 293 18.34 2.89 -7.58
N ILE A 294 17.54 3.68 -6.86
CA ILE A 294 16.66 4.69 -7.48
C ILE A 294 17.48 5.76 -8.19
N GLU A 295 18.60 6.20 -7.61
CA GLU A 295 19.50 7.19 -8.22
C GLU A 295 20.17 6.69 -9.51
N LEU A 296 20.29 5.37 -9.70
CA LEU A 296 20.80 4.76 -10.94
C LEU A 296 19.75 4.68 -12.05
N ARG A 297 18.46 4.92 -11.76
CA ARG A 297 17.41 4.90 -12.78
C ARG A 297 17.59 6.10 -13.73
N PRO A 298 17.27 5.93 -15.03
CA PRO A 298 17.24 7.05 -15.95
C PRO A 298 16.21 8.09 -15.50
N GLU A 299 16.55 9.38 -15.65
CA GLU A 299 15.59 10.45 -15.41
C GLU A 299 14.44 10.34 -16.42
N ILE A 300 13.21 10.28 -15.91
CA ILE A 300 12.00 10.15 -16.71
C ILE A 300 11.38 11.53 -16.86
N ASP A 301 11.25 11.99 -18.11
CA ASP A 301 10.44 13.15 -18.44
C ASP A 301 8.95 12.79 -18.36
N THR A 302 8.30 13.19 -17.27
CA THR A 302 6.87 12.89 -17.05
C THR A 302 5.96 13.49 -18.11
N ALA A 303 6.39 14.55 -18.80
CA ALA A 303 5.64 15.14 -19.90
C ALA A 303 5.70 14.27 -21.18
N SER A 304 6.65 13.35 -21.26
CA SER A 304 6.88 12.47 -22.42
C SER A 304 6.46 11.02 -22.18
N LEU A 305 5.83 10.71 -21.04
CA LEU A 305 5.33 9.36 -20.71
C LEU A 305 4.29 8.83 -21.70
N MET A 306 3.52 9.72 -22.31
CA MET A 306 2.62 9.36 -23.41
C MET A 306 2.77 10.37 -24.53
N ALA A 307 2.96 9.89 -25.76
CA ALA A 307 2.98 10.77 -26.92
C ALA A 307 1.61 11.48 -27.08
N PRO A 308 1.58 12.78 -27.42
CA PRO A 308 0.32 13.48 -27.62
C PRO A 308 -0.45 12.88 -28.80
N ILE A 309 -1.77 12.74 -28.65
CA ILE A 309 -2.65 12.31 -29.73
C ILE A 309 -2.59 13.36 -30.84
N PRO A 310 -2.23 12.99 -32.09
CA PRO A 310 -2.13 13.95 -33.20
C PRO A 310 -3.44 14.69 -33.44
N GLU A 311 -3.38 15.98 -33.77
CA GLU A 311 -4.56 16.77 -34.09
C GLU A 311 -5.33 16.14 -35.26
N GLY A 312 -6.64 15.93 -35.07
CA GLY A 312 -7.52 15.31 -36.06
C GLY A 312 -7.51 13.78 -36.08
N ALA A 313 -6.67 13.12 -35.27
CA ALA A 313 -6.69 11.67 -35.14
C ALA A 313 -7.90 11.21 -34.29
N GLU A 314 -8.51 10.09 -34.69
CA GLU A 314 -9.61 9.47 -33.93
C GLU A 314 -9.03 8.39 -33.00
N ALA A 315 -9.23 8.55 -31.69
CA ALA A 315 -8.79 7.57 -30.71
C ALA A 315 -9.55 6.26 -30.89
N VAL A 316 -8.82 5.14 -30.92
CA VAL A 316 -9.41 3.80 -30.91
C VAL A 316 -9.99 3.52 -29.53
N GLU A 317 -11.12 2.82 -29.49
CA GLU A 317 -11.66 2.28 -28.24
C GLU A 317 -10.67 1.26 -27.67
N LEU A 318 -10.20 1.52 -26.46
CA LEU A 318 -9.26 0.64 -25.77
C LEU A 318 -10.05 -0.47 -25.07
N ASP A 319 -9.68 -1.74 -25.25
CA ASP A 319 -10.16 -2.83 -24.41
C ASP A 319 -9.45 -2.85 -23.05
N ASN A 320 -9.93 -3.67 -22.11
CA ASN A 320 -9.38 -3.70 -20.74
C ASN A 320 -7.91 -4.14 -20.71
N GLU A 321 -7.52 -5.08 -21.58
CA GLU A 321 -6.14 -5.61 -21.66
C GLU A 321 -5.17 -4.50 -22.09
N THR A 322 -5.53 -3.75 -23.14
CA THR A 322 -4.75 -2.60 -23.62
C THR A 322 -4.65 -1.51 -22.56
N ARG A 323 -5.76 -1.21 -21.85
CA ARG A 323 -5.73 -0.21 -20.76
C ARG A 323 -4.82 -0.67 -19.61
N LEU A 324 -4.81 -1.95 -19.30
CA LEU A 324 -3.95 -2.53 -18.26
C LEU A 324 -2.48 -2.48 -18.67
N GLU A 325 -2.16 -2.82 -19.92
CA GLU A 325 -0.81 -2.73 -20.47
C GLU A 325 -0.28 -1.29 -20.41
N ILE A 326 -1.09 -0.31 -20.82
CA ILE A 326 -0.74 1.12 -20.70
C ILE A 326 -0.44 1.48 -19.24
N ILE A 327 -1.27 1.05 -18.29
CA ILE A 327 -1.03 1.30 -16.87
C ILE A 327 0.29 0.69 -16.42
N PHE A 328 0.59 -0.56 -16.79
CA PHE A 328 1.84 -1.22 -16.41
C PHE A 328 3.08 -0.54 -16.99
N GLN A 329 3.02 -0.11 -18.25
CA GLN A 329 4.10 0.70 -18.84
C GLN A 329 4.30 2.00 -18.07
N LEU A 330 3.23 2.71 -17.69
CA LEU A 330 3.30 3.95 -16.92
C LEU A 330 3.85 3.73 -15.50
N LEU A 331 3.45 2.63 -14.84
CA LEU A 331 3.97 2.24 -13.53
C LEU A 331 5.46 1.94 -13.59
N ASP A 332 5.92 1.29 -14.65
CA ASP A 332 7.34 0.96 -14.85
C ASP A 332 8.17 2.18 -15.31
N GLY A 333 7.52 3.32 -15.55
CA GLY A 333 8.19 4.54 -16.03
C GLY A 333 8.51 4.51 -17.53
N GLY A 334 7.92 3.55 -18.25
CA GLY A 334 8.02 3.42 -19.69
C GLY A 334 7.22 4.49 -20.43
N THR A 335 7.64 4.78 -21.66
CA THR A 335 6.90 5.65 -22.57
C THR A 335 5.91 4.83 -23.39
N VAL A 336 4.67 5.31 -23.48
CA VAL A 336 3.60 4.67 -24.25
C VAL A 336 3.48 5.34 -25.61
N ASP A 337 3.69 4.55 -26.68
CA ASP A 337 3.47 5.01 -28.05
C ASP A 337 1.98 5.04 -28.37
N THR A 338 1.40 6.24 -28.36
CA THR A 338 -0.02 6.43 -28.66
C THR A 338 -0.36 6.26 -30.14
N SER A 339 0.63 6.19 -31.03
CA SER A 339 0.39 6.04 -32.48
C SER A 339 -0.25 4.70 -32.84
N ALA A 340 -0.08 3.67 -32.00
CA ALA A 340 -0.74 2.38 -32.15
C ALA A 340 -2.25 2.44 -31.85
N PHE A 341 -2.73 3.47 -31.16
CA PHE A 341 -4.10 3.57 -30.63
C PHE A 341 -4.92 4.66 -31.32
N VAL A 342 -4.48 5.14 -32.49
CA VAL A 342 -5.17 6.19 -33.24
C VAL A 342 -5.38 5.79 -34.70
N LYS A 343 -6.54 6.16 -35.25
CA LYS A 343 -6.82 6.07 -36.69
C LYS A 343 -6.51 7.43 -37.33
N LYS A 344 -5.85 7.37 -38.49
CA LYS A 344 -5.53 8.55 -39.32
C LYS A 344 -6.71 9.02 -40.15
#